data_AF-A0A081CB72-F1
#
_entry.id   AF-A0A081CB72-F1
#
_cell.length_a   1.000
_cell.length_b   1.000
_cell.length_c   1.000
_cell.angle_alpha   90.00
_cell.angle_beta   90.00
_cell.angle_gamma   90.00
#
_symmetry.space_group_name_H-M   'P 1'
#
loop_
_entity.id
_entity.type
_entity.pdbx_description
1 polymer ?
#
loop_
_entity_poly.entity_id
_entity_poly.type
_entity_poly.pdbx_seq_one_letter_code
_entity_poly.pdbx_strand_id
1 'polypeptide(L)'
;MEAKLQSLKVAELKALLTSAGLAVSGNKPDLIQRLLENPAATASLGGEAQEAAAAAEPAAAPEAVVEAASEPSPAPAAAAPAAVSEASEASPAASGAAVQASESEQRDALIRELEKRKARAAKFGQPLGEAERKLERAIKFGLAASDEADVAKLSQPLGAPTKREGNKAKPAQPAQPAQPAQRVESEEEKQQRLAALEAEKEKARKRAERFGLVPKESAEEADKKRKRDARFNNADTPAEDKKLKT
;
A
#
# COMPACT_ATOMS: atom_id res chain seq x y z
N MET A 1 -11.70 -24.07 -23.73
CA MET A 1 -10.64 -24.08 -22.69
C MET A 1 -10.26 -22.67 -22.23
N GLU A 2 -10.01 -21.73 -23.14
CA GLU A 2 -9.56 -20.37 -22.78
C GLU A 2 -10.49 -19.61 -21.83
N ALA A 3 -11.80 -19.58 -22.08
CA ALA A 3 -12.76 -18.88 -21.22
C ALA A 3 -12.75 -19.39 -19.76
N LYS A 4 -12.49 -20.70 -19.57
CA LYS A 4 -12.37 -21.32 -18.23
C LYS A 4 -11.09 -20.82 -17.53
N LEU A 5 -9.97 -20.74 -18.25
CA LEU A 5 -8.71 -20.19 -17.72
C LEU A 5 -8.82 -18.69 -17.40
N GLN A 6 -9.55 -17.91 -18.21
CA GLN A 6 -9.79 -16.49 -17.94
C GLN A 6 -10.61 -16.25 -16.67
N SER A 7 -11.49 -17.18 -16.29
CA SER A 7 -12.30 -17.10 -15.07
C SER A 7 -11.50 -17.40 -13.79
N LEU A 8 -10.40 -18.17 -13.89
CA LEU A 8 -9.56 -18.53 -12.74
C LEU A 8 -8.78 -17.33 -12.19
N LYS A 9 -8.51 -17.37 -10.89
CA LYS A 9 -7.66 -16.36 -10.25
C LYS A 9 -6.20 -16.58 -10.60
N VAL A 10 -5.40 -15.52 -10.52
CA VAL A 10 -3.93 -15.60 -10.78
C VAL A 10 -3.25 -16.64 -9.88
N ALA A 11 -3.71 -16.81 -8.64
CA ALA A 11 -3.20 -17.84 -7.73
C ALA A 11 -3.45 -19.26 -8.26
N GLU A 12 -4.65 -19.52 -8.79
CA GLU A 12 -5.05 -20.82 -9.36
C GLU A 12 -4.26 -21.10 -10.66
N LEU A 13 -4.09 -20.09 -11.52
CA LEU A 13 -3.29 -20.20 -12.74
C LEU A 13 -1.82 -20.51 -12.43
N LYS A 14 -1.25 -19.86 -11.40
CA LYS A 14 0.11 -20.16 -10.94
C LYS A 14 0.22 -21.57 -10.37
N ALA A 15 -0.77 -22.03 -9.60
CA ALA A 15 -0.77 -23.39 -9.08
C ALA A 15 -0.74 -24.45 -10.19
N LEU A 16 -1.51 -24.26 -11.25
CA LEU A 16 -1.51 -25.14 -12.43
C LEU A 16 -0.14 -25.15 -13.12
N LEU A 17 0.45 -23.97 -13.34
CA LEU A 17 1.77 -23.85 -13.93
C LEU A 17 2.85 -24.49 -13.05
N THR A 18 2.82 -24.30 -11.73
CA THR A 18 3.74 -24.96 -10.79
C THR A 18 3.57 -26.47 -10.83
N SER A 19 2.33 -26.98 -10.85
CA SER A 19 2.07 -28.43 -10.93
C SER A 19 2.59 -29.06 -12.24
N ALA A 20 2.65 -28.27 -13.31
CA ALA A 20 3.18 -28.67 -14.60
C ALA A 20 4.69 -28.37 -14.76
N GLY A 21 5.36 -27.84 -13.74
CA GLY A 21 6.79 -27.46 -13.80
C GLY A 21 7.09 -26.28 -14.74
N LEU A 22 6.09 -25.46 -15.06
CA LEU A 22 6.21 -24.31 -15.96
C LEU A 22 6.50 -23.02 -15.19
N ALA A 23 7.10 -22.03 -15.87
CA ALA A 23 7.37 -20.73 -15.28
C ALA A 23 6.08 -20.02 -14.82
N VAL A 24 6.11 -19.42 -13.62
CA VAL A 24 4.98 -18.68 -13.00
C VAL A 24 5.11 -17.16 -13.07
N SER A 25 6.05 -16.66 -13.88
CA SER A 25 6.26 -15.22 -14.12
C SER A 25 5.34 -14.69 -15.23
N GLY A 26 4.99 -13.41 -15.14
CA GLY A 26 4.15 -12.70 -16.10
C GLY A 26 2.82 -12.20 -15.52
N ASN A 27 2.10 -11.46 -16.36
CA ASN A 27 0.74 -10.99 -16.07
C ASN A 27 -0.27 -12.14 -16.25
N LYS A 28 -1.51 -11.95 -15.78
CA LYS A 28 -2.59 -12.93 -15.95
C LYS A 28 -2.75 -13.48 -17.40
N PRO A 29 -2.74 -12.65 -18.47
CA PRO A 29 -2.80 -13.17 -19.84
C PRO A 29 -1.60 -14.07 -20.20
N ASP A 30 -0.39 -13.73 -19.75
CA ASP A 30 0.82 -14.52 -20.03
C ASP A 30 0.76 -15.92 -19.40
N LEU A 31 0.18 -16.00 -18.19
CA LEU A 31 -0.03 -17.28 -17.51
C LEU A 31 -1.08 -18.14 -18.23
N ILE A 32 -2.15 -17.51 -18.75
CA ILE A 32 -3.19 -18.19 -19.52
C ILE A 32 -2.61 -18.69 -20.85
N GLN A 33 -1.85 -17.84 -21.55
CA GLN A 33 -1.20 -18.21 -22.80
C GLN A 33 -0.26 -19.40 -22.63
N ARG A 34 0.57 -19.41 -21.57
CA ARG A 34 1.47 -20.53 -21.26
C ARG A 34 0.72 -21.84 -20.99
N LEU A 35 -0.44 -21.79 -20.35
CA LEU A 35 -1.32 -22.94 -20.13
C LEU A 35 -2.01 -23.40 -21.43
N LEU A 36 -2.31 -22.49 -22.35
CA LEU A 36 -2.86 -22.83 -23.67
C LEU A 36 -1.81 -23.48 -24.58
N GLU A 37 -0.55 -23.02 -24.50
CA GLU A 37 0.59 -23.61 -25.20
C GLU A 37 0.94 -25.00 -24.66
N ASN A 38 0.56 -25.32 -23.41
CA ASN A 38 0.86 -26.59 -22.74
C ASN A 38 -0.43 -27.28 -22.24
N PRO A 39 -1.17 -27.98 -23.11
CA PRO A 39 -2.47 -28.57 -22.77
C PRO A 39 -2.37 -29.61 -21.64
N ALA A 40 -1.22 -30.27 -21.48
CA ALA A 40 -0.95 -31.21 -20.38
C ALA A 40 -1.16 -30.60 -18.99
N ALA A 41 -0.88 -29.30 -18.82
CA ALA A 41 -1.10 -28.58 -17.56
C ALA A 41 -2.59 -28.32 -17.25
N THR A 42 -3.46 -28.47 -18.24
CA THR A 42 -4.91 -28.20 -18.14
C THR A 42 -5.78 -29.43 -18.30
N ALA A 43 -5.17 -30.62 -18.43
CA ALA A 43 -5.88 -31.89 -18.58
C ALA A 43 -6.90 -32.13 -17.45
N SER A 44 -6.58 -31.75 -16.22
CA SER A 44 -7.48 -31.86 -15.06
C SER A 44 -8.72 -30.94 -15.12
N LEU A 45 -8.72 -29.91 -15.97
CA LEU A 45 -9.80 -28.95 -16.12
C LEU A 45 -10.69 -29.23 -17.34
N GLY A 46 -10.15 -29.90 -18.34
CA GLY A 46 -10.85 -30.32 -19.56
C GLY A 46 -11.18 -31.79 -19.49
N GLY A 47 -12.15 -32.16 -18.64
CA GLY A 47 -12.71 -33.50 -18.66
C GLY A 47 -13.55 -33.72 -19.92
N GLU A 48 -12.89 -33.95 -21.05
CA GLU A 48 -13.35 -34.80 -22.15
C GLU A 48 -12.13 -35.49 -22.75
N ALA A 49 -12.20 -36.81 -22.78
CA ALA A 49 -11.14 -37.69 -23.25
C ALA A 49 -10.84 -37.45 -24.74
N GLN A 50 -9.56 -37.34 -25.08
CA GLN A 50 -9.07 -37.90 -26.33
C GLN A 50 -7.82 -38.72 -26.05
N GLU A 51 -8.08 -40.02 -25.95
CA GLU A 51 -7.12 -41.10 -26.09
C GLU A 51 -6.59 -41.14 -27.53
N ALA A 52 -5.26 -40.99 -27.72
CA ALA A 52 -4.46 -41.75 -28.68
C ALA A 52 -2.98 -41.30 -28.70
N ALA A 53 -2.12 -42.17 -28.15
CA ALA A 53 -0.79 -42.58 -28.63
C ALA A 53 0.37 -41.54 -28.70
N ALA A 54 1.60 -41.78 -28.23
CA ALA A 54 2.25 -42.97 -27.67
C ALA A 54 3.65 -42.62 -27.11
N ALA A 55 4.08 -43.40 -26.10
CA ALA A 55 5.42 -43.95 -25.84
C ALA A 55 6.60 -43.03 -25.44
N ALA A 56 7.04 -43.14 -24.18
CA ALA A 56 8.28 -43.87 -23.82
C ALA A 56 8.52 -43.88 -22.29
N GLU A 57 8.29 -45.04 -21.68
CA GLU A 57 9.03 -45.56 -20.51
C GLU A 57 10.01 -46.63 -21.06
N PRO A 58 11.18 -46.91 -20.44
CA PRO A 58 11.18 -47.61 -19.14
C PRO A 58 12.31 -47.25 -18.15
N ALA A 59 11.97 -47.47 -16.87
CA ALA A 59 12.75 -48.15 -15.81
C ALA A 59 14.24 -47.81 -15.57
N ALA A 60 14.54 -47.35 -14.35
CA ALA A 60 15.46 -48.03 -13.43
C ALA A 60 15.47 -47.36 -12.03
N ALA A 61 14.86 -48.03 -11.04
CA ALA A 61 15.41 -48.12 -9.69
C ALA A 61 16.19 -49.46 -9.64
N PRO A 62 17.26 -49.62 -8.85
CA PRO A 62 17.07 -49.88 -7.41
C PRO A 62 18.24 -49.45 -6.47
N GLU A 63 18.03 -49.74 -5.17
CA GLU A 63 19.00 -49.88 -4.04
C GLU A 63 19.44 -48.57 -3.34
N ALA A 64 19.07 -48.27 -2.09
CA ALA A 64 19.14 -48.96 -0.78
C ALA A 64 20.52 -48.89 -0.06
N VAL A 65 20.45 -48.57 1.24
CA VAL A 65 21.40 -48.71 2.38
C VAL A 65 22.70 -47.89 2.41
N VAL A 66 22.81 -46.91 3.33
CA VAL A 66 23.52 -46.95 4.66
C VAL A 66 23.37 -45.57 5.34
N GLU A 67 22.76 -45.44 6.52
CA GLU A 67 23.37 -45.59 7.86
C GLU A 67 24.42 -44.51 8.18
N ALA A 68 24.10 -43.60 9.11
CA ALA A 68 24.95 -43.26 10.27
C ALA A 68 24.39 -42.05 11.05
N ALA A 69 23.98 -42.34 12.27
CA ALA A 69 23.78 -41.37 13.34
C ALA A 69 25.11 -40.70 13.72
N SER A 70 25.06 -39.44 14.15
CA SER A 70 25.97 -38.84 15.15
C SER A 70 25.49 -37.46 15.56
N GLU A 71 24.65 -37.40 16.60
CA GLU A 71 24.81 -36.39 17.66
C GLU A 71 25.89 -36.93 18.63
N PRO A 72 26.78 -36.09 19.18
CA PRO A 72 26.45 -35.50 20.48
C PRO A 72 26.95 -34.06 20.72
N SER A 73 26.14 -33.31 21.49
CA SER A 73 26.50 -32.52 22.70
C SER A 73 27.92 -31.95 22.84
N PRO A 74 28.08 -30.66 23.21
CA PRO A 74 27.86 -30.27 24.60
C PRO A 74 27.22 -28.88 24.84
N ALA A 75 26.42 -28.81 25.91
CA ALA A 75 26.18 -27.60 26.72
C ALA A 75 27.01 -27.71 28.02
N PRO A 76 27.05 -26.73 28.95
CA PRO A 76 26.99 -25.26 28.85
C PRO A 76 28.19 -24.61 29.60
N ALA A 77 28.53 -23.35 29.31
CA ALA A 77 29.34 -22.54 30.24
C ALA A 77 28.97 -21.05 30.11
N ALA A 78 28.31 -20.56 31.14
CA ALA A 78 28.03 -19.16 31.38
C ALA A 78 29.29 -18.45 31.90
N ALA A 79 29.67 -17.33 31.29
CA ALA A 79 30.31 -16.20 31.97
C ALA A 79 30.36 -14.98 31.04
N ALA A 80 29.64 -13.93 31.42
CA ALA A 80 29.89 -12.55 31.03
C ALA A 80 30.57 -11.84 32.23
N PRO A 81 30.99 -10.56 32.15
CA PRO A 81 31.73 -9.87 31.09
C PRO A 81 32.99 -9.15 31.66
N ALA A 82 33.95 -8.76 30.82
CA ALA A 82 34.94 -7.74 31.18
C ALA A 82 35.30 -6.89 29.94
N ALA A 83 35.20 -5.57 30.11
CA ALA A 83 35.73 -4.50 29.24
C ALA A 83 37.25 -4.68 29.03
N VAL A 84 37.92 -4.18 27.98
CA VAL A 84 38.12 -2.76 27.60
C VAL A 84 38.67 -2.64 26.16
N SER A 85 38.52 -1.44 25.57
CA SER A 85 39.14 -0.78 24.39
C SER A 85 40.55 -1.25 23.95
N GLU A 86 41.08 -1.07 22.73
CA GLU A 86 41.01 0.05 21.78
C GLU A 86 41.70 -0.33 20.43
N ALA A 87 41.20 0.24 19.32
CA ALA A 87 41.83 0.53 18.00
C ALA A 87 42.90 -0.38 17.34
N SER A 88 42.59 -0.89 16.14
CA SER A 88 43.52 -0.92 14.98
C SER A 88 42.77 -1.09 13.64
N GLU A 89 43.33 -0.51 12.59
CA GLU A 89 42.70 -0.09 11.33
C GLU A 89 42.45 -1.19 10.27
N ALA A 90 41.49 -0.86 9.38
CA ALA A 90 41.39 -1.18 7.95
C ALA A 90 41.04 -2.62 7.49
N SER A 91 39.75 -2.85 7.24
CA SER A 91 39.26 -3.70 6.14
C SER A 91 37.82 -3.31 5.74
N PRO A 92 37.52 -2.97 4.47
CA PRO A 92 36.20 -2.50 4.07
C PRO A 92 35.30 -3.68 3.65
N ALA A 93 34.67 -4.35 4.62
CA ALA A 93 33.72 -5.43 4.31
C ALA A 93 32.52 -5.57 5.29
N ALA A 94 32.25 -4.56 6.12
CA ALA A 94 31.14 -4.60 7.07
C ALA A 94 30.43 -3.23 7.18
N SER A 95 29.77 -2.80 6.10
CA SER A 95 28.95 -1.57 6.10
C SER A 95 27.49 -1.82 5.70
N GLY A 96 26.96 -3.00 6.05
CA GLY A 96 25.55 -3.36 5.81
C GLY A 96 24.66 -3.29 7.05
N ALA A 97 25.19 -3.62 8.23
CA ALA A 97 24.35 -3.86 9.42
C ALA A 97 24.02 -2.60 10.24
N ALA A 98 24.91 -1.60 10.29
CA ALA A 98 24.69 -0.38 11.07
C ALA A 98 23.69 0.60 10.43
N VAL A 99 23.47 0.51 9.11
CA VAL A 99 22.51 1.36 8.38
C VAL A 99 21.07 0.84 8.50
N GLN A 100 20.89 -0.48 8.66
CA GLN A 100 19.54 -1.05 8.76
C GLN A 100 18.87 -0.79 10.11
N ALA A 101 19.64 -0.69 11.19
CA ALA A 101 19.12 -0.33 12.51
C ALA A 101 18.58 1.11 12.50
N SER A 102 19.32 2.06 11.91
CA SER A 102 18.87 3.45 11.80
C SER A 102 17.68 3.63 10.84
N GLU A 103 17.59 2.83 9.77
CA GLU A 103 16.41 2.82 8.90
C GLU A 103 15.16 2.26 9.59
N SER A 104 15.29 1.22 10.43
CA SER A 104 14.15 0.69 11.19
C SER A 104 13.61 1.71 12.19
N GLU A 105 14.49 2.42 12.90
CA GLU A 105 14.09 3.48 13.83
C GLU A 105 13.42 4.66 13.11
N GLN A 106 13.90 5.01 11.91
CA GLN A 106 13.27 6.03 11.07
C GLN A 106 11.86 5.62 10.62
N ARG A 107 11.67 4.36 10.22
CA ARG A 107 10.33 3.83 9.88
C ARG A 107 9.38 3.87 11.07
N ASP A 108 9.84 3.47 12.25
CA ASP A 108 9.02 3.50 13.46
C ASP A 108 8.67 4.94 13.88
N ALA A 109 9.60 5.88 13.73
CA ALA A 109 9.35 7.30 13.96
C ALA A 109 8.28 7.85 13.01
N LEU A 110 8.33 7.47 11.73
CA LEU A 110 7.35 7.87 10.73
C LEU A 110 5.97 7.28 11.00
N ILE A 111 5.89 6.01 11.41
CA ILE A 111 4.63 5.38 11.77
C ILE A 111 3.98 6.14 12.93
N ARG A 112 4.75 6.46 13.99
CA ARG A 112 4.26 7.24 15.14
C ARG A 112 3.79 8.65 14.73
N GLU A 113 4.49 9.30 13.80
CA GLU A 113 4.09 10.62 13.31
C GLU A 113 2.80 10.56 12.48
N LEU A 114 2.67 9.57 11.61
CA LEU A 114 1.47 9.36 10.78
C LEU A 114 0.24 8.99 11.64
N GLU A 115 0.42 8.20 12.69
CA GLU A 115 -0.63 7.91 13.69
C GLU A 115 -1.07 9.18 14.42
N LYS A 116 -0.12 10.00 14.88
CA LYS A 116 -0.41 11.29 15.52
C LYS A 116 -1.18 12.23 14.58
N ARG A 117 -0.83 12.20 13.29
CA ARG A 117 -1.54 12.99 12.26
C ARG A 117 -2.94 12.46 12.00
N LYS A 118 -3.12 11.14 11.94
CA LYS A 118 -4.44 10.50 11.84
C LYS A 118 -5.34 10.92 13.01
N ALA A 119 -4.81 10.86 14.24
CA ALA A 119 -5.54 11.29 15.44
C ALA A 119 -5.88 12.79 15.42
N ARG A 120 -4.95 13.64 14.95
CA ARG A 120 -5.23 15.07 14.76
C ARG A 120 -6.30 15.30 13.69
N ALA A 121 -6.18 14.65 12.53
CA ALA A 121 -7.17 14.76 11.46
C ALA A 121 -8.57 14.35 11.97
N ALA A 122 -8.67 13.26 12.73
CA ALA A 122 -9.91 12.85 13.38
C ALA A 122 -10.43 13.92 14.35
N LYS A 123 -9.56 14.47 15.20
CA LYS A 123 -9.93 15.52 16.17
C LYS A 123 -10.43 16.82 15.52
N PHE A 124 -9.93 17.14 14.33
CA PHE A 124 -10.30 18.35 13.58
C PHE A 124 -11.32 18.08 12.46
N GLY A 125 -11.89 16.87 12.38
CA GLY A 125 -12.87 16.50 11.36
C GLY A 125 -12.33 16.49 9.93
N GLN A 126 -11.02 16.38 9.75
CA GLN A 126 -10.40 16.24 8.43
C GLN A 126 -10.54 14.80 7.90
N PRO A 127 -10.71 14.63 6.58
CA PRO A 127 -10.84 13.30 5.99
C PRO A 127 -9.59 12.44 6.23
N LEU A 128 -9.78 11.26 6.81
CA LEU A 128 -8.70 10.36 7.25
C LEU A 128 -7.97 9.65 6.09
N GLY A 129 -8.56 9.66 4.90
CA GLY A 129 -8.13 8.80 3.78
C GLY A 129 -6.69 9.01 3.31
N GLU A 130 -6.12 10.21 3.41
CA GLU A 130 -4.72 10.45 3.02
C GLU A 130 -3.72 10.00 4.08
N ALA A 131 -4.02 10.22 5.36
CA ALA A 131 -3.16 9.82 6.47
C ALA A 131 -3.13 8.29 6.63
N GLU A 132 -4.29 7.63 6.47
CA GLU A 132 -4.39 6.17 6.53
C GLU A 132 -3.63 5.49 5.38
N ARG A 133 -3.77 5.97 4.14
CA ARG A 133 -3.01 5.42 3.00
C ARG A 133 -1.51 5.55 3.17
N LYS A 134 -1.03 6.67 3.74
CA LYS A 134 0.39 6.87 4.02
C LYS A 134 0.88 5.96 5.13
N LEU A 135 0.08 5.77 6.18
CA LEU A 135 0.38 4.85 7.28
C LEU A 135 0.45 3.40 6.80
N GLU A 136 -0.53 2.94 6.03
CA GLU A 136 -0.53 1.59 5.44
C GLU A 136 0.65 1.38 4.49
N ARG A 137 1.00 2.39 3.69
CA ARG A 137 2.18 2.33 2.81
C ARG A 137 3.47 2.26 3.61
N ALA A 138 3.62 3.08 4.66
CA ALA A 138 4.78 3.06 5.54
C ALA A 138 4.99 1.67 6.17
N ILE A 139 3.90 1.06 6.68
CA ILE A 139 3.94 -0.27 7.28
C ILE A 139 4.31 -1.34 6.26
N LYS A 140 3.72 -1.27 5.05
CA LYS A 140 3.82 -2.36 4.07
C LYS A 140 5.08 -2.30 3.23
N PHE A 141 5.56 -1.10 2.90
CA PHE A 141 6.62 -0.90 1.92
C PHE A 141 7.66 0.15 2.35
N GLY A 142 7.46 0.84 3.48
CA GLY A 142 8.18 2.08 3.79
C GLY A 142 7.62 3.29 3.03
N LEU A 143 8.00 4.49 3.47
CA LEU A 143 7.63 5.74 2.82
C LEU A 143 8.72 6.12 1.80
N ALA A 144 8.34 6.68 0.64
CA ALA A 144 9.31 7.18 -0.31
C ALA A 144 9.95 8.48 0.23
N ALA A 145 11.24 8.73 -0.06
CA ALA A 145 11.99 9.89 0.43
C ALA A 145 11.27 11.25 0.23
N SER A 146 10.48 11.37 -0.85
CA SER A 146 9.64 12.54 -1.12
C SER A 146 8.49 12.71 -0.12
N ASP A 147 7.79 11.62 0.22
CA ASP A 147 6.71 11.64 1.21
C ASP A 147 7.26 11.83 2.64
N GLU A 148 8.45 11.29 2.92
CA GLU A 148 9.18 11.45 4.18
C GLU A 148 9.52 12.91 4.45
N ALA A 149 10.04 13.61 3.44
CA ALA A 149 10.34 15.02 3.53
C ALA A 149 9.08 15.87 3.78
N ASP A 150 7.93 15.49 3.22
CA ASP A 150 6.69 16.24 3.42
C ASP A 150 6.06 15.98 4.80
N VAL A 151 6.22 14.77 5.35
CA VAL A 151 5.85 14.48 6.74
C VAL A 151 6.74 15.28 7.69
N ALA A 152 8.06 15.24 7.51
CA ALA A 152 9.03 15.99 8.33
C ALA A 152 8.87 17.53 8.25
N LYS A 153 8.51 18.08 7.08
CA LYS A 153 8.23 19.52 6.93
C LYS A 153 6.99 19.96 7.70
N LEU A 154 6.02 19.07 7.90
CA LEU A 154 4.76 19.41 8.57
C LEU A 154 4.83 19.26 10.10
N SER A 155 5.80 18.52 10.62
CA SER A 155 6.12 18.51 12.06
C SER A 155 6.98 19.69 12.51
N GLN A 156 7.62 20.40 11.59
CA GLN A 156 8.35 21.64 11.89
C GLN A 156 7.38 22.75 12.34
N PRO A 157 7.74 23.53 13.38
CA PRO A 157 6.93 24.67 13.80
C PRO A 157 6.88 25.71 12.67
N LEU A 158 5.69 26.28 12.43
CA LEU A 158 5.53 27.39 11.47
C LEU A 158 6.46 28.54 11.89
N GLY A 159 7.53 28.75 11.12
CA GLY A 159 8.55 29.78 11.40
C GLY A 159 9.98 29.26 11.56
N ALA A 160 10.19 27.94 11.61
CA ALA A 160 11.54 27.39 11.54
C ALA A 160 12.17 27.70 10.16
N PRO A 161 13.36 28.32 10.11
CA PRO A 161 14.02 28.59 8.84
C PRO A 161 14.44 27.25 8.22
N THR A 162 13.72 26.82 7.19
CA THR A 162 14.18 25.71 6.35
C THR A 162 15.53 26.14 5.77
N LYS A 163 16.58 25.42 6.16
CA LYS A 163 17.96 25.67 5.74
C LYS A 163 18.05 25.37 4.23
N ARG A 164 17.64 26.33 3.40
CA ARG A 164 18.05 26.41 2.00
C ARG A 164 19.55 26.65 2.01
N GLU A 165 20.32 25.58 1.88
CA GLU A 165 21.72 25.70 1.54
C GLU A 165 21.83 26.33 0.15
N GLY A 166 22.57 27.44 0.07
CA GLY A 166 22.98 28.06 -1.19
C GLY A 166 22.16 29.26 -1.65
N ASN A 167 22.20 30.39 -0.93
CA ASN A 167 22.68 31.64 -1.55
C ASN A 167 22.93 32.73 -0.49
N LYS A 168 24.20 33.08 -0.29
CA LYS A 168 24.61 34.26 0.48
C LYS A 168 24.51 35.49 -0.43
N ALA A 169 23.61 36.41 -0.11
CA ALA A 169 23.90 37.84 -0.01
C ALA A 169 22.60 38.61 0.26
N LYS A 170 22.46 39.09 1.50
CA LYS A 170 21.62 40.25 1.85
C LYS A 170 22.53 41.48 1.71
N PRO A 171 22.01 42.69 1.42
CA PRO A 171 21.54 43.46 2.56
C PRO A 171 20.26 44.29 2.32
N ALA A 172 19.68 44.67 3.46
CA ALA A 172 18.76 45.78 3.71
C ALA A 172 17.32 45.70 3.14
N GLN A 173 16.37 45.55 4.07
CA GLN A 173 14.97 45.97 3.89
C GLN A 173 14.90 47.50 3.68
N PRO A 174 13.80 48.02 3.11
CA PRO A 174 12.73 48.44 4.00
C PRO A 174 11.33 47.99 3.55
N ALA A 175 10.42 48.04 4.52
CA ALA A 175 8.96 48.06 4.38
C ALA A 175 8.25 46.74 4.00
N GLN A 176 7.43 46.30 4.94
CA GLN A 176 6.30 45.39 4.73
C GLN A 176 5.40 45.91 3.60
N PRO A 177 4.69 45.00 2.92
CA PRO A 177 3.26 45.20 2.80
C PRO A 177 2.51 44.01 3.40
N ALA A 178 1.61 44.37 4.32
CA ALA A 178 0.28 43.85 4.51
C ALA A 178 0.01 42.35 4.25
N GLN A 179 -0.58 41.75 5.27
CA GLN A 179 -1.45 40.57 5.19
C GLN A 179 -2.29 40.58 3.90
N PRO A 180 -2.57 39.42 3.26
CA PRO A 180 -3.53 39.36 2.18
C PRO A 180 -4.91 39.65 2.78
N ALA A 181 -5.30 40.93 2.75
CA ALA A 181 -6.69 41.31 2.82
C ALA A 181 -7.45 40.41 1.86
N GLN A 182 -8.54 39.82 2.35
CA GLN A 182 -9.47 39.02 1.58
C GLN A 182 -9.77 39.77 0.27
N ARG A 183 -9.16 39.35 -0.84
CA ARG A 183 -9.56 39.82 -2.16
C ARG A 183 -11.00 39.37 -2.29
N VAL A 184 -11.91 40.32 -2.25
CA VAL A 184 -13.33 40.09 -2.53
C VAL A 184 -13.36 39.71 -4.02
N GLU A 185 -13.24 38.41 -4.30
CA GLU A 185 -13.37 37.85 -5.64
C GLU A 185 -14.68 38.37 -6.21
N SER A 186 -14.59 39.01 -7.38
CA SER A 186 -15.75 39.53 -8.10
C SER A 186 -16.74 38.39 -8.38
N GLU A 187 -18.04 38.69 -8.48
CA GLU A 187 -19.04 37.67 -8.78
C GLU A 187 -18.73 36.93 -10.09
N GLU A 188 -18.09 37.60 -11.05
CA GLU A 188 -17.62 36.99 -12.30
C GLU A 188 -16.51 35.96 -12.08
N GLU A 189 -15.52 36.20 -11.21
CA GLU A 189 -14.47 35.23 -10.90
C GLU A 189 -15.03 33.99 -10.19
N LYS A 190 -16.03 34.17 -9.33
CA LYS A 190 -16.72 33.05 -8.66
C LYS A 190 -17.50 32.21 -9.68
N GLN A 191 -18.18 32.85 -10.63
CA GLN A 191 -18.89 32.14 -11.70
C GLN A 191 -17.93 31.38 -12.61
N GLN A 192 -16.77 31.97 -12.96
CA GLN A 192 -15.75 31.29 -13.77
C GLN A 192 -15.16 30.07 -13.03
N ARG A 193 -14.94 30.17 -11.72
CA ARG A 193 -14.45 29.05 -10.91
C ARG A 193 -15.47 27.92 -10.79
N LEU A 194 -16.75 28.25 -10.68
CA LEU A 194 -17.84 27.26 -10.68
C LEU A 194 -17.94 26.56 -12.04
N ALA A 195 -17.90 27.32 -13.14
CA ALA A 195 -17.91 26.78 -14.50
C ALA A 195 -16.70 25.87 -14.76
N ALA A 196 -15.51 26.24 -14.26
CA ALA A 196 -14.31 25.41 -14.37
C ALA A 196 -14.44 24.09 -13.59
N LEU A 197 -15.00 24.14 -12.37
CA LEU A 197 -15.27 22.94 -11.56
C LEU A 197 -16.31 22.03 -12.20
N GLU A 198 -17.34 22.58 -12.86
CA GLU A 198 -18.33 21.78 -13.59
C GLU A 198 -17.72 21.12 -14.84
N ALA A 199 -16.92 21.85 -15.61
CA ALA A 199 -16.19 21.29 -16.75
C ALA A 199 -15.20 20.20 -16.33
N GLU A 200 -14.54 20.36 -15.18
CA GLU A 200 -13.65 19.33 -14.63
C GLU A 200 -14.42 18.11 -14.14
N LYS A 201 -15.58 18.29 -13.50
CA LYS A 201 -16.46 17.18 -13.08
C LYS A 201 -16.98 16.38 -14.28
N GLU A 202 -17.34 17.02 -15.38
CA GLU A 202 -17.74 16.30 -16.60
C GLU A 202 -16.58 15.54 -17.24
N LYS A 203 -15.38 16.14 -17.30
CA LYS A 203 -14.18 15.43 -17.78
C LYS A 203 -13.81 14.26 -16.87
N ALA A 204 -13.97 14.42 -15.56
CA ALA A 204 -13.79 13.37 -14.58
C ALA A 204 -14.82 12.25 -14.74
N ARG A 205 -16.09 12.57 -15.02
CA ARG A 205 -17.13 11.58 -15.35
C ARG A 205 -16.81 10.82 -16.64
N LYS A 206 -16.47 11.52 -17.72
CA LYS A 206 -16.06 10.88 -18.99
C LYS A 206 -14.82 10.00 -18.82
N ARG A 207 -13.86 10.42 -18.00
CA ARG A 207 -12.70 9.60 -17.64
C ARG A 207 -13.13 8.39 -16.81
N ALA A 208 -14.00 8.54 -15.83
CA ALA A 208 -14.52 7.44 -15.05
C ALA A 208 -15.28 6.43 -15.92
N GLU A 209 -16.08 6.89 -16.89
CA GLU A 209 -16.77 6.05 -17.88
C GLU A 209 -15.77 5.29 -18.76
N ARG A 210 -14.77 6.00 -19.28
CA ARG A 210 -13.73 5.42 -20.13
C ARG A 210 -12.87 4.39 -19.39
N PHE A 211 -12.66 4.59 -18.09
CA PHE A 211 -11.89 3.68 -17.24
C PHE A 211 -12.76 2.65 -16.51
N GLY A 212 -14.08 2.61 -16.76
CA GLY A 212 -14.99 1.67 -16.08
C GLY A 212 -15.08 1.87 -14.56
N LEU A 213 -14.67 3.04 -14.05
CA LEU A 213 -14.77 3.42 -12.64
C LEU A 213 -16.16 3.98 -12.28
N VAL A 214 -17.09 4.07 -13.23
CA VAL A 214 -18.47 4.42 -12.89
C VAL A 214 -19.04 3.24 -12.09
N PRO A 215 -19.30 3.41 -10.78
CA PRO A 215 -20.03 2.39 -10.07
C PRO A 215 -21.38 2.26 -10.77
N LYS A 216 -21.67 1.08 -11.29
CA LYS A 216 -23.04 0.66 -11.57
C LYS A 216 -23.73 0.57 -10.22
N GLU A 217 -24.05 1.72 -9.60
CA GLU A 217 -25.05 1.79 -8.54
C GLU A 217 -26.37 1.43 -9.22
N SER A 218 -26.62 0.12 -9.31
CA SER A 218 -27.96 -0.39 -9.58
C SER A 218 -28.88 0.20 -8.52
N ALA A 219 -30.12 0.52 -8.89
CA ALA A 219 -31.09 1.11 -7.97
C ALA A 219 -31.18 0.35 -6.62
N GLU A 220 -30.91 -0.96 -6.62
CA GLU A 220 -30.82 -1.79 -5.41
C GLU A 220 -29.68 -1.44 -4.45
N GLU A 221 -28.51 -1.02 -4.93
CA GLU A 221 -27.39 -0.63 -4.06
C GLU A 221 -27.62 0.75 -3.44
N ALA A 222 -28.24 1.67 -4.18
CA ALA A 222 -28.65 2.97 -3.66
C ALA A 222 -29.72 2.82 -2.57
N ASP A 223 -30.67 1.89 -2.74
CA ASP A 223 -31.69 1.58 -1.74
C ASP A 223 -31.12 0.85 -0.52
N LYS A 224 -30.18 -0.09 -0.68
CA LYS A 224 -29.49 -0.72 0.46
C LYS A 224 -28.67 0.29 1.26
N LYS A 225 -28.00 1.22 0.58
CA LYS A 225 -27.23 2.29 1.23
C LYS A 225 -28.15 3.26 1.97
N ARG A 226 -29.26 3.71 1.36
CA ARG A 226 -30.30 4.49 2.04
C ARG A 226 -30.90 3.77 3.24
N LYS A 227 -31.17 2.47 3.14
CA LYS A 227 -31.77 1.68 4.23
C LYS A 227 -30.80 1.44 5.37
N ARG A 228 -29.50 1.34 5.08
CA ARG A 228 -28.44 1.30 6.09
C ARG A 228 -28.27 2.65 6.76
N ASP A 229 -28.20 3.73 5.99
CA ASP A 229 -28.05 5.09 6.55
C ASP A 229 -29.28 5.48 7.39
N ALA A 230 -30.49 5.08 6.99
CA ALA A 230 -31.71 5.26 7.78
C ALA A 230 -31.73 4.42 9.07
N ARG A 231 -31.13 3.22 9.07
CA ARG A 231 -30.99 2.40 10.28
C ARG A 231 -29.95 2.96 11.26
N PHE A 232 -28.89 3.56 10.73
CA PHE A 232 -27.82 4.12 11.56
C PHE A 232 -28.11 5.55 12.04
N ASN A 233 -28.88 6.36 11.30
CA ASN A 233 -29.25 7.71 11.75
C ASN A 233 -30.47 7.78 12.70
N ASN A 234 -31.29 6.73 12.80
CA ASN A 234 -32.45 6.72 13.73
C ASN A 234 -32.13 6.17 15.13
N ALA A 235 -30.88 5.78 15.40
CA ALA A 235 -30.50 5.20 16.69
C ALA A 235 -29.98 6.23 17.71
N ASP A 236 -29.84 7.52 17.34
CA ASP A 236 -29.14 8.53 18.16
C ASP A 236 -29.90 9.86 18.33
N THR A 237 -31.23 9.82 18.39
CA THR A 237 -32.01 10.92 19.00
C THR A 237 -32.60 10.46 20.33
N PRO A 238 -31.91 10.63 21.47
CA PRO A 238 -32.55 10.51 22.76
C PRO A 238 -33.62 11.61 22.85
N ALA A 239 -34.86 11.19 23.00
CA ALA A 239 -36.01 12.05 23.20
C ALA A 239 -35.79 12.92 24.46
N GLU A 240 -35.37 14.17 24.25
CA GLU A 240 -35.69 15.25 25.17
C GLU A 240 -37.21 15.48 25.11
N ASP A 241 -37.96 14.82 26.00
CA ASP A 241 -39.30 15.29 26.35
C ASP A 241 -39.31 15.80 27.79
N LYS A 242 -38.99 17.08 27.86
CA LYS A 242 -39.37 18.01 28.91
C LYS A 242 -40.88 17.95 29.14
N LYS A 243 -41.34 17.15 30.11
CA LYS A 243 -42.59 17.48 30.83
C LYS A 243 -42.29 18.45 31.97
N LEU A 244 -42.20 19.72 31.57
CA LEU A 244 -42.55 20.85 32.42
C LEU A 244 -44.07 20.85 32.66
N LYS A 245 -44.45 21.17 33.91
CA LYS A 245 -45.69 21.84 34.34
C LYS A 245 -47.03 21.14 34.06
N THR A 246 -47.62 20.56 35.10
CA THR A 246 -48.69 21.19 35.93
C THR A 246 -48.95 20.31 37.15
#